data_AF-A0A2E4ADP9-F1
#
_entry.id   AF-A0A2E4ADP9-F1
#
_cell.length_a   1.000
_cell.length_b   1.000
_cell.length_c   1.000
_cell.angle_alpha   90.00
_cell.angle_beta   90.00
_cell.angle_gamma   90.00
#
_symmetry.space_group_name_H-M   'P 1'
#
loop_
_entity.id
_entity.type
_entity.pdbx_description
1 polymer ?
#
loop_
_entity_poly.entity_id
_entity_poly.type
_entity_poly.pdbx_seq_one_letter_code
_entity_poly.pdbx_strand_id
1 'polypeptide(L)'
;MHNLTPANLITITRILVSPVLFIVILSADGENGASWTAFIFGFILGISDAFDGVLARATNSETKLGAFLDPLADKVVVLGCMLSLLAIGRFHFIPVLIIAMREIGISTFRVMKVRRKVIIPASKLAKWKTFAQGSALLLAVLPPLKDNDWIVTTMLWFAVLMTVVTGWQYIRNSSLIAVTSKEG
;
A
#
# COMPACT_ATOMS: atom_id res chain seq x y z
N MET A 1 -14.12 -22.69 -15.79
CA MET A 1 -14.44 -21.25 -15.82
C MET A 1 -15.29 -20.92 -14.60
N HIS A 2 -14.67 -20.65 -13.45
CA HIS A 2 -15.30 -19.90 -12.33
C HIS A 2 -14.17 -19.50 -11.37
N ASN A 3 -13.34 -18.53 -11.80
CA ASN A 3 -12.12 -18.12 -11.08
C ASN A 3 -12.35 -16.89 -10.17
N LEU A 4 -13.61 -16.53 -9.91
CA LEU A 4 -13.98 -15.41 -9.05
C LEU A 4 -14.42 -15.96 -7.69
N THR A 5 -13.61 -15.70 -6.67
CA THR A 5 -13.92 -15.99 -5.27
C THR A 5 -14.47 -14.72 -4.60
N PRO A 6 -15.15 -14.86 -3.46
CA PRO A 6 -15.59 -13.69 -2.67
C PRO A 6 -14.43 -12.75 -2.33
N ALA A 7 -13.24 -13.28 -2.02
CA ALA A 7 -12.03 -12.48 -1.79
C ALA A 7 -11.65 -11.64 -3.02
N ASN A 8 -11.65 -12.24 -4.22
CA ASN A 8 -11.35 -11.51 -5.47
C ASN A 8 -12.35 -10.38 -5.72
N LEU A 9 -13.64 -10.58 -5.41
CA LEU A 9 -14.68 -9.55 -5.57
C LEU A 9 -14.43 -8.37 -4.63
N ILE A 10 -13.98 -8.61 -3.39
CA ILE A 10 -13.62 -7.56 -2.45
C ILE A 10 -12.45 -6.75 -2.99
N THR A 11 -11.38 -7.41 -3.47
CA THR A 11 -10.21 -6.73 -4.05
C THR A 11 -10.57 -5.89 -5.28
N ILE A 12 -11.38 -6.43 -6.19
CA ILE A 12 -11.86 -5.69 -7.39
C ILE A 12 -12.71 -4.49 -6.99
N THR A 13 -13.65 -4.69 -6.07
CA THR A 13 -14.53 -3.62 -5.57
C THR A 13 -13.69 -2.50 -4.96
N ARG A 14 -12.68 -2.84 -4.15
CA ARG A 14 -11.75 -1.87 -3.57
C ARG A 14 -11.03 -1.04 -4.64
N ILE A 15 -10.54 -1.66 -5.71
CA ILE A 15 -9.92 -0.93 -6.83
C ILE A 15 -10.92 0.04 -7.44
N LEU A 16 -12.14 -0.41 -7.75
CA LEU A 16 -13.17 0.42 -8.40
C LEU A 16 -13.68 1.55 -7.51
N VAL A 17 -13.69 1.33 -6.19
CA VAL A 17 -14.22 2.26 -5.21
C VAL A 17 -13.15 3.25 -4.72
N SER A 18 -11.86 2.91 -4.83
CA SER A 18 -10.76 3.79 -4.43
C SER A 18 -10.75 5.20 -5.06
N PRO A 19 -11.17 5.42 -6.33
CA PRO A 19 -11.29 6.76 -6.89
C PRO A 19 -12.27 7.66 -6.14
N VAL A 20 -13.32 7.07 -5.54
CA VAL A 20 -14.26 7.83 -4.70
C VAL A 20 -13.53 8.39 -3.48
N LEU A 21 -12.63 7.61 -2.86
CA LEU A 21 -11.82 8.11 -1.74
C LEU A 21 -10.92 9.27 -2.19
N PHE A 22 -10.33 9.18 -3.37
CA PHE A 22 -9.49 10.26 -3.92
C PHE A 22 -10.31 11.53 -4.14
N ILE A 23 -11.51 11.40 -4.70
CA ILE A 23 -12.45 12.53 -4.88
C ILE A 23 -12.83 13.14 -3.53
N VAL A 24 -13.12 12.32 -2.53
CA VAL A 24 -13.47 12.81 -1.18
C VAL A 24 -12.32 13.60 -0.55
N ILE A 25 -11.07 13.11 -0.68
CA ILE A 25 -9.88 13.83 -0.21
C ILE A 25 -9.73 15.17 -0.94
N LEU A 26 -9.80 15.14 -2.28
CA LEU A 26 -9.66 16.34 -3.12
C LEU A 26 -10.78 17.36 -2.88
N SER A 27 -12.00 16.90 -2.60
CA SER A 27 -13.14 17.77 -2.30
C SER A 27 -13.03 18.45 -0.93
N ALA A 28 -12.16 17.94 -0.06
CA ALA A 28 -11.85 18.53 1.24
C ALA A 28 -10.59 19.41 1.21
N ASP A 29 -10.19 19.93 0.05
CA ASP A 29 -9.01 20.81 -0.13
C ASP A 29 -8.99 21.98 0.87
N GLY A 30 -10.13 22.67 1.05
CA GLY A 30 -10.26 23.76 2.03
C GLY A 30 -10.01 23.36 3.50
N GLU A 31 -10.00 22.06 3.80
CA GLU A 31 -9.69 21.48 5.12
C GLU A 31 -8.42 20.61 5.06
N ASN A 32 -7.49 20.88 4.12
CA ASN A 32 -6.25 20.12 3.93
C ASN A 32 -6.47 18.62 3.65
N GLY A 33 -7.60 18.27 3.05
CA GLY A 33 -8.01 16.89 2.80
C GLY A 33 -8.57 16.18 4.04
N ALA A 34 -8.66 16.87 5.18
CA ALA A 34 -9.10 16.28 6.43
C ALA A 34 -10.63 16.26 6.52
N SER A 35 -11.20 15.06 6.56
CA SER A 35 -12.64 14.84 6.60
C SER A 35 -12.96 13.52 7.28
N TRP A 36 -14.01 13.49 8.11
CA TRP A 36 -14.49 12.24 8.69
C TRP A 36 -14.89 11.23 7.62
N THR A 37 -15.42 11.68 6.49
CA THR A 37 -15.74 10.81 5.36
C THR A 37 -14.48 10.19 4.79
N ALA A 38 -13.42 10.97 4.54
CA ALA A 38 -12.14 10.46 4.05
C ALA A 38 -11.51 9.47 5.05
N PHE A 39 -11.52 9.81 6.33
CA PHE A 39 -10.97 8.98 7.40
C PHE A 39 -11.70 7.65 7.54
N ILE A 40 -13.02 7.67 7.72
CA ILE A 40 -13.84 6.46 7.91
C ILE A 40 -13.74 5.58 6.66
N PHE A 41 -13.83 6.18 5.48
CA PHE A 41 -13.80 5.44 4.24
C PHE A 41 -12.43 4.83 3.96
N GLY A 42 -11.35 5.61 4.14
CA GLY A 42 -9.98 5.10 4.05
C GLY A 42 -9.72 3.98 5.06
N PHE A 43 -10.24 4.10 6.28
CA PHE A 43 -10.11 3.07 7.31
C PHE A 43 -10.83 1.77 6.92
N ILE A 44 -12.06 1.87 6.40
CA ILE A 44 -12.81 0.71 5.90
C ILE A 44 -12.07 0.04 4.74
N LEU A 45 -11.56 0.81 3.77
CA LEU A 45 -10.79 0.26 2.65
C LEU A 45 -9.50 -0.45 3.13
N GLY A 46 -8.82 0.12 4.13
CA GLY A 46 -7.62 -0.49 4.72
C GLY A 46 -7.91 -1.78 5.49
N ILE A 47 -9.00 -1.84 6.26
CA ILE A 47 -9.41 -3.07 6.96
C ILE A 47 -9.90 -4.14 5.98
N SER A 48 -10.58 -3.74 4.90
CA SER A 48 -11.11 -4.67 3.90
C SER A 48 -10.00 -5.52 3.25
N ASP A 49 -8.80 -4.95 3.08
CA ASP A 49 -7.59 -5.68 2.63
C ASP A 49 -7.12 -6.75 3.62
N ALA A 50 -7.20 -6.48 4.92
CA ALA A 50 -6.87 -7.50 5.90
C ALA A 50 -7.90 -8.65 5.86
N PHE A 51 -9.17 -8.29 5.62
CA PHE A 51 -10.28 -9.23 5.61
C PHE A 51 -10.28 -10.14 4.38
N ASP A 52 -10.02 -9.62 3.18
CA ASP A 52 -9.97 -10.45 1.96
C ASP A 52 -8.90 -11.56 2.06
N GLY A 53 -7.73 -11.24 2.61
CA GLY A 53 -6.65 -12.20 2.83
C GLY A 53 -6.94 -13.21 3.92
N VAL A 54 -7.66 -12.82 4.99
CA VAL A 54 -8.11 -13.78 6.02
C VAL A 54 -9.16 -14.71 5.45
N LEU A 55 -10.13 -14.19 4.69
CA LEU A 55 -11.19 -14.97 4.08
C LEU A 55 -10.61 -15.99 3.09
N ALA A 56 -9.71 -15.57 2.19
CA ALA A 56 -9.08 -16.47 1.22
C ALA A 56 -8.34 -17.64 1.88
N ARG A 57 -7.62 -17.38 2.98
CA ARG A 57 -6.93 -18.42 3.77
C ARG A 57 -7.91 -19.34 4.50
N ALA A 58 -8.95 -18.77 5.11
CA ALA A 58 -9.94 -19.54 5.85
C ALA A 58 -10.77 -20.46 4.94
N THR A 59 -11.04 -20.04 3.70
CA THR A 59 -11.85 -20.81 2.74
C THR A 59 -11.01 -21.61 1.75
N ASN A 60 -9.68 -21.70 1.92
CA ASN A 60 -8.76 -22.32 0.96
C ASN A 60 -9.02 -21.90 -0.51
N SER A 61 -9.40 -20.63 -0.69
CA SER A 61 -9.87 -20.08 -1.98
C SER A 61 -8.84 -19.14 -2.60
N GLU A 62 -7.56 -19.37 -2.35
CA GLU A 62 -6.48 -18.59 -2.95
C GLU A 62 -6.41 -18.85 -4.46
N THR A 63 -6.41 -17.78 -5.26
CA THR A 63 -6.38 -17.87 -6.72
C THR A 63 -5.21 -17.09 -7.31
N LYS A 64 -4.76 -17.49 -8.51
CA LYS A 64 -3.73 -16.74 -9.27
C LYS A 64 -4.17 -15.29 -9.55
N LEU A 65 -5.47 -15.09 -9.76
CA LEU A 65 -6.04 -13.77 -10.00
C LEU A 65 -5.97 -12.91 -8.73
N GLY A 66 -6.41 -13.43 -7.58
CA GLY A 66 -6.31 -12.74 -6.28
C GLY A 66 -4.88 -12.36 -5.95
N ALA A 67 -3.94 -13.32 -6.07
CA ALA A 67 -2.52 -13.08 -5.83
C ALA A 67 -1.89 -11.97 -6.71
N PHE A 68 -2.49 -11.68 -7.86
CA PHE A 68 -2.11 -10.55 -8.72
C PHE A 68 -2.85 -9.26 -8.36
N LEU A 69 -4.14 -9.35 -8.06
CA LEU A 69 -4.99 -8.21 -7.75
C LEU A 69 -4.66 -7.57 -6.40
N ASP A 70 -4.35 -8.34 -5.36
CA ASP A 70 -4.15 -7.78 -4.01
C ASP A 70 -2.98 -6.78 -3.98
N PRO A 71 -1.78 -7.11 -4.53
CA PRO A 71 -0.67 -6.14 -4.60
C PRO A 71 -0.93 -4.97 -5.55
N LEU A 72 -1.89 -5.08 -6.46
CA LEU A 72 -2.29 -3.98 -7.36
C LEU A 72 -3.23 -3.03 -6.61
N ALA A 73 -4.25 -3.58 -5.94
CA ALA A 73 -5.22 -2.82 -5.14
C ALA A 73 -4.54 -2.00 -4.04
N ASP A 74 -3.60 -2.61 -3.30
CA ASP A 74 -2.80 -1.93 -2.28
C ASP A 74 -2.10 -0.67 -2.85
N LYS A 75 -1.44 -0.81 -3.99
CA LYS A 75 -0.76 0.33 -4.64
C LYS A 75 -1.70 1.41 -5.12
N VAL A 76 -2.82 1.02 -5.74
CA VAL A 76 -3.80 1.98 -6.25
C VAL A 76 -4.30 2.84 -5.10
N VAL A 77 -4.67 2.22 -3.97
CA VAL A 77 -5.16 2.94 -2.79
C VAL A 77 -4.06 3.83 -2.19
N VAL A 78 -2.88 3.26 -1.89
CA VAL A 78 -1.79 3.99 -1.23
C VAL A 78 -1.28 5.13 -2.09
N LEU A 79 -0.91 4.86 -3.36
CA LEU A 79 -0.37 5.89 -4.25
C LEU A 79 -1.45 6.90 -4.65
N GLY A 80 -2.68 6.47 -4.88
CA GLY A 80 -3.79 7.37 -5.19
C GLY A 80 -4.05 8.36 -4.06
N CYS A 81 -4.12 7.89 -2.80
CA CYS A 81 -4.26 8.78 -1.66
C CYS A 81 -3.05 9.74 -1.50
N MET A 82 -1.83 9.24 -1.68
CA MET A 82 -0.63 10.09 -1.63
C MET A 82 -0.63 11.18 -2.70
N LEU A 83 -1.06 10.84 -3.92
CA LEU A 83 -1.16 11.79 -5.03
C LEU A 83 -2.29 12.80 -4.80
N SER A 84 -3.43 12.39 -4.26
CA SER A 84 -4.50 13.32 -3.87
C SER A 84 -4.03 14.31 -2.81
N LEU A 85 -3.36 13.82 -1.76
CA LEU A 85 -2.80 14.66 -0.70
C LEU A 85 -1.66 15.56 -1.20
N LEU A 86 -0.87 15.10 -2.16
CA LEU A 86 0.14 15.92 -2.83
C LEU A 86 -0.51 17.04 -3.66
N ALA A 87 -1.60 16.74 -4.37
CA ALA A 87 -2.27 17.69 -5.26
C ALA A 87 -2.86 18.90 -4.51
N ILE A 88 -3.33 18.69 -3.28
CA ILE A 88 -3.84 19.75 -2.38
C ILE A 88 -2.74 20.35 -1.49
N GLY A 89 -1.46 20.04 -1.74
CA GLY A 89 -0.34 20.57 -0.97
C GLY A 89 -0.16 20.00 0.45
N ARG A 90 -1.02 19.08 0.87
CA ARG A 90 -0.94 18.43 2.20
C ARG A 90 0.32 17.59 2.38
N PHE A 91 0.76 16.92 1.32
CA PHE A 91 2.00 16.15 1.29
C PHE A 91 3.07 16.83 0.45
N HIS A 92 4.32 16.80 0.94
CA HIS A 92 5.46 17.27 0.16
C HIS A 92 5.84 16.25 -0.92
N PHE A 93 6.32 16.73 -2.08
CA PHE A 93 6.59 15.87 -3.24
C PHE A 93 7.69 14.83 -2.98
N ILE A 94 8.74 15.20 -2.22
CA ILE A 94 9.91 14.32 -1.99
C ILE A 94 9.52 12.99 -1.32
N PRO A 95 8.83 12.97 -0.16
CA PRO A 95 8.36 11.73 0.45
C PRO A 95 7.51 10.86 -0.50
N VAL A 96 6.56 11.49 -1.20
CA VAL A 96 5.66 10.80 -2.12
C VAL A 96 6.44 10.13 -3.26
N LEU A 97 7.40 10.85 -3.85
CA LEU A 97 8.26 10.34 -4.91
C LEU A 97 9.08 9.14 -4.44
N ILE A 98 9.72 9.22 -3.26
CA ILE A 98 10.53 8.12 -2.71
C ILE A 98 9.67 6.87 -2.51
N ILE A 99 8.48 7.02 -1.92
CA ILE A 99 7.57 5.91 -1.69
C ILE A 99 7.09 5.32 -3.02
N ALA A 100 6.64 6.14 -3.96
CA ALA A 100 6.17 5.69 -5.26
C ALA A 100 7.24 4.92 -6.04
N MET A 101 8.45 5.48 -6.13
CA MET A 101 9.59 4.84 -6.80
C MET A 101 9.90 3.48 -6.18
N ARG A 102 9.88 3.39 -4.85
CA ARG A 102 10.13 2.12 -4.14
C ARG A 102 9.01 1.11 -4.39
N GLU A 103 7.74 1.48 -4.25
CA GLU A 103 6.61 0.55 -4.42
C GLU A 103 6.56 -0.03 -5.83
N ILE A 104 6.79 0.81 -6.86
CA ILE A 104 6.86 0.38 -8.25
C ILE A 104 8.11 -0.47 -8.47
N GLY A 105 9.29 -0.01 -8.03
CA GLY A 105 10.57 -0.69 -8.22
C GLY A 105 10.61 -2.11 -7.63
N ILE A 106 10.20 -2.28 -6.37
CA ILE A 106 10.16 -3.59 -5.71
C ILE A 106 9.15 -4.53 -6.39
N SER A 107 8.04 -3.99 -6.89
CA SER A 107 7.01 -4.79 -7.55
C SER A 107 7.46 -5.28 -8.91
N THR A 108 8.08 -4.42 -9.72
CA THR A 108 8.71 -4.80 -10.97
C THR A 108 9.79 -5.85 -10.74
N PHE A 109 10.65 -5.65 -9.73
CA PHE A 109 11.70 -6.60 -9.38
C PHE A 109 11.13 -7.97 -8.97
N ARG A 110 10.04 -7.99 -8.19
CA ARG A 110 9.37 -9.25 -7.81
C ARG A 110 8.89 -10.02 -9.03
N VAL A 111 8.24 -9.34 -9.99
CA VAL A 111 7.78 -9.96 -11.24
C VAL A 111 8.96 -10.56 -12.02
N MET A 112 10.10 -9.86 -12.10
CA MET A 112 11.30 -10.37 -12.77
C MET A 112 11.89 -11.61 -12.09
N LYS A 113 11.86 -11.70 -10.75
CA LYS A 113 12.38 -12.86 -10.00
C LYS A 113 11.46 -14.08 -10.06
N VAL A 114 10.15 -13.88 -10.05
CA VAL A 114 9.18 -14.97 -10.21
C VAL A 114 9.38 -15.67 -11.56
N ARG A 115 9.67 -14.92 -12.63
CA ARG A 115 10.03 -15.49 -13.94
C ARG A 115 11.28 -16.38 -13.89
N ARG A 116 12.17 -16.19 -12.91
CA ARG A 116 13.38 -16.99 -12.67
C ARG A 116 13.20 -18.09 -11.61
N LYS A 117 11.96 -18.40 -11.21
CA LYS A 117 11.62 -19.40 -10.17
C LYS A 117 12.22 -19.15 -8.78
N VAL A 118 12.65 -17.92 -8.47
CA VAL A 118 13.14 -17.54 -7.14
C VAL A 118 12.01 -16.91 -6.34
N ILE A 119 11.57 -17.58 -5.28
CA ILE A 119 10.55 -17.07 -4.35
C ILE A 119 11.27 -16.40 -3.18
N ILE A 120 11.04 -15.08 -3.00
CA ILE A 120 11.57 -14.34 -1.85
C ILE A 120 10.45 -14.23 -0.81
N PRO A 121 10.62 -14.79 0.39
CA PRO A 121 9.61 -14.69 1.44
C PRO A 121 9.46 -13.23 1.92
N ALA A 122 8.24 -12.86 2.31
CA ALA A 122 7.96 -11.54 2.85
C ALA A 122 8.54 -11.40 4.27
N SER A 123 9.22 -10.28 4.56
CA SER A 123 9.78 -10.02 5.89
C SER A 123 8.72 -9.45 6.85
N LYS A 124 8.88 -9.67 8.18
CA LYS A 124 8.03 -9.04 9.21
C LYS A 124 8.04 -7.51 9.12
N LEU A 125 9.19 -6.94 8.74
CA LEU A 125 9.37 -5.51 8.49
C LEU A 125 8.46 -4.99 7.38
N ALA A 126 8.18 -5.79 6.34
CA ALA A 126 7.27 -5.40 5.27
C ALA A 126 5.83 -5.21 5.76
N LYS A 127 5.39 -5.98 6.77
CA LYS A 127 4.08 -5.77 7.42
C LYS A 127 4.02 -4.45 8.17
N TRP A 128 5.07 -4.15 8.94
CA TRP A 128 5.19 -2.87 9.66
C TRP A 128 5.25 -1.67 8.72
N LYS A 129 5.87 -1.81 7.54
CA LYS A 129 5.87 -0.77 6.50
C LYS A 129 4.46 -0.41 6.03
N THR A 130 3.65 -1.42 5.71
CA THR A 130 2.27 -1.20 5.26
C THR A 130 1.44 -0.55 6.36
N PHE A 131 1.61 -1.00 7.61
CA PHE A 131 0.97 -0.35 8.76
C PHE A 131 1.38 1.13 8.88
N ALA A 132 2.68 1.44 8.81
CA ALA A 132 3.18 2.80 8.90
C ALA A 132 2.65 3.71 7.76
N GLN A 133 2.64 3.22 6.51
CA GLN A 133 2.09 3.97 5.37
C GLN A 133 0.58 4.19 5.51
N GLY A 134 -0.18 3.16 5.88
CA GLY A 134 -1.62 3.28 6.12
C GLY A 134 -1.95 4.25 7.25
N SER A 135 -1.23 4.17 8.37
CA SER A 135 -1.37 5.12 9.48
C SER A 135 -1.05 6.55 9.07
N ALA A 136 0.02 6.79 8.31
CA ALA A 136 0.37 8.12 7.81
C ALA A 136 -0.74 8.71 6.94
N LEU A 137 -1.34 7.90 6.06
CA LEU A 137 -2.47 8.32 5.22
C LEU A 137 -3.73 8.63 6.05
N LEU A 138 -4.08 7.77 7.00
CA LEU A 138 -5.25 7.98 7.86
C LEU A 138 -5.10 9.22 8.74
N LEU A 139 -3.92 9.43 9.32
CA LEU A 139 -3.64 10.61 10.13
C LEU A 139 -3.66 11.89 9.28
N ALA A 140 -3.25 11.82 8.01
CA ALA A 140 -3.29 12.97 7.11
C ALA A 140 -4.70 13.49 6.84
N VAL A 141 -5.69 12.60 6.80
CA VAL A 141 -7.11 12.92 6.54
C VAL A 141 -7.96 13.04 7.82
N LEU A 142 -7.36 12.93 9.00
CA LEU A 142 -8.05 12.97 10.28
C LEU A 142 -8.39 14.42 10.67
N PRO A 143 -9.68 14.82 10.85
CA PRO A 143 -10.05 16.22 11.08
C PRO A 143 -9.37 16.92 12.26
N PRO A 144 -9.18 16.27 13.44
CA PRO A 144 -8.37 16.85 14.52
C PRO A 144 -6.93 17.24 14.14
N LEU A 145 -6.36 16.64 13.09
CA LEU A 145 -5.01 16.91 12.63
C LEU A 145 -4.95 17.89 11.45
N LYS A 146 -6.07 18.48 11.03
CA LYS A 146 -6.13 19.34 9.84
C LYS A 146 -5.07 20.45 9.81
N ASP A 147 -4.81 21.08 10.95
CA ASP A 147 -3.85 22.19 11.12
C ASP A 147 -2.51 21.72 11.74
N ASN A 148 -2.37 20.42 12.00
CA ASN A 148 -1.21 19.82 12.69
C ASN A 148 -0.23 19.17 11.68
N ASP A 149 0.26 19.98 10.74
CA ASP A 149 1.12 19.57 9.63
C ASP A 149 2.41 18.88 10.09
N TRP A 150 2.93 19.28 11.26
CA TRP A 150 4.13 18.68 11.83
C TRP A 150 3.93 17.20 12.17
N ILE A 151 2.76 16.79 12.69
CA ILE A 151 2.45 15.39 13.00
C ILE A 151 2.36 14.60 11.69
N VAL A 152 1.59 15.12 10.74
CA VAL A 152 1.36 14.47 9.44
C VAL A 152 2.69 14.29 8.69
N THR A 153 3.52 15.34 8.64
CA THR A 153 4.83 15.32 8.00
C THR A 153 5.77 14.34 8.70
N THR A 154 5.79 14.31 10.03
CA THR A 154 6.62 13.37 10.81
C THR A 154 6.23 11.92 10.52
N MET A 155 4.92 11.62 10.50
CA MET A 155 4.42 10.28 10.17
C MET A 155 4.70 9.88 8.73
N LEU A 156 4.62 10.83 7.78
CA LEU A 156 4.99 10.60 6.39
C LEU A 156 6.48 10.26 6.24
N TRP A 157 7.37 11.00 6.92
CA TRP A 157 8.81 10.67 6.91
C TRP A 157 9.12 9.37 7.63
N PHE A 158 8.39 9.02 8.70
CA PHE A 158 8.49 7.71 9.31
C PHE A 158 8.09 6.60 8.32
N ALA A 159 7.01 6.80 7.56
CA ALA A 159 6.63 5.89 6.48
C ALA A 159 7.71 5.79 5.39
N VAL A 160 8.36 6.89 5.01
CA VAL A 160 9.52 6.89 4.09
C VAL A 160 10.66 6.03 4.65
N LEU A 161 11.05 6.25 5.91
CA LEU A 161 12.11 5.49 6.57
C LEU A 161 11.83 3.99 6.51
N MET A 162 10.62 3.58 6.90
CA MET A 162 10.19 2.18 6.83
C MET A 162 10.22 1.65 5.39
N THR A 163 9.80 2.46 4.43
CA THR A 163 9.78 2.12 3.00
C THR A 163 11.18 1.83 2.46
N VAL A 164 12.14 2.68 2.80
CA VAL A 164 13.55 2.55 2.40
C VAL A 164 14.20 1.35 3.08
N VAL A 165 14.06 1.21 4.41
CA VAL A 165 14.64 0.09 5.18
C VAL A 165 14.14 -1.26 4.65
N THR A 166 12.83 -1.36 4.40
CA THR A 166 12.26 -2.61 3.85
C THR A 166 12.64 -2.86 2.41
N GLY A 167 12.82 -1.81 1.60
CA GLY A 167 13.32 -1.94 0.23
C GLY A 167 14.75 -2.49 0.21
N TRP A 168 15.63 -1.93 1.03
CA TRP A 168 17.01 -2.40 1.19
C TRP A 168 17.07 -3.86 1.66
N GLN A 169 16.31 -4.20 2.71
CA GLN A 169 16.25 -5.57 3.23
C GLN A 169 15.79 -6.56 2.15
N TYR A 170 14.79 -6.18 1.35
CA TYR A 170 14.30 -7.03 0.28
C TYR A 170 15.37 -7.33 -0.75
N ILE A 171 16.11 -6.30 -1.21
CA ILE A 171 17.20 -6.45 -2.18
C ILE A 171 18.31 -7.36 -1.60
N ARG A 172 18.74 -7.11 -0.35
CA ARG A 172 19.77 -7.92 0.32
C ARG A 172 19.38 -9.39 0.48
N ASN A 173 18.17 -9.66 0.96
CA ASN A 173 17.70 -11.04 1.10
C ASN A 173 17.61 -11.74 -0.26
N SER A 174 17.26 -10.97 -1.30
CA SER A 174 17.17 -11.48 -2.65
C SER A 174 18.53 -11.82 -3.27
N SER A 175 19.61 -11.10 -2.94
CA SER A 175 20.94 -11.37 -3.46
C SER A 175 21.55 -12.59 -2.78
N LEU A 176 21.30 -12.79 -1.48
CA LEU A 176 21.77 -13.96 -0.73
C LEU A 176 21.22 -15.28 -1.29
N ILE A 177 19.91 -15.33 -1.60
CA ILE A 177 19.27 -16.54 -2.16
C ILE A 177 19.76 -16.84 -3.60
N ALA A 178 20.11 -15.80 -4.36
CA ALA A 178 20.62 -16.00 -5.72
C ALA A 178 22.05 -16.56 -5.77
N VAL A 179 22.84 -16.37 -4.70
CA VAL A 179 24.19 -16.92 -4.58
C VAL A 179 24.13 -18.41 -4.20
N THR A 180 23.32 -18.80 -3.22
CA THR A 180 23.19 -20.20 -2.80
C THR A 180 22.58 -21.11 -3.86
N SER A 181 21.75 -20.60 -4.76
CA SER A 181 21.21 -21.36 -5.91
C SER A 181 22.22 -21.63 -7.02
N LYS A 182 23.40 -20.98 -7.04
CA LYS A 182 24.45 -21.23 -8.02
C LYS A 182 25.49 -22.25 -7.54
N GLU A 183 25.45 -22.64 -6.27
CA GLU A 183 26.43 -23.52 -5.62
C GLU A 183 25.92 -24.95 -5.39
N GLY A 184 24.70 -25.28 -5.81
CA GLY A 184 24.12 -26.63 -5.77
C GLY A 184 23.50 -27.02 -7.11
#